data_AF-A0A820TXD3-F1
#
_entry.id   AF-A0A820TXD3-F1
#
_cell.length_a   1.000
_cell.length_b   1.000
_cell.length_c   1.000
_cell.angle_alpha   90.00
_cell.angle_beta   90.00
_cell.angle_gamma   90.00
#
_symmetry.space_group_name_H-M   'P 1'
#
loop_
_entity.id
_entity.type
_entity.pdbx_description
1 polymer ?
#
loop_
_entity_poly.entity_id
_entity_poly.type
_entity_poly.pdbx_seq_one_letter_code
_entity_poly.pdbx_strand_id
1 'polypeptide(L)'
;MLSTWTDISNLKKPLKFNEFSVNFNTDLYNAKPLPNDIQKKLDNRWNELLDDDKPGRILYNESKFRLHSVDWKTNEDDDSKQLILNLGLTDYKSFICTQQQILPDEIRQHIEEDHLSHPLGVGCLLITSDSYFVFVKRSSACIDSPHMYDIPGGHAEPRNLKTNSKEDIIEEIISSTIAECVDETNVDRNSLLVDSFFFVIAVVRNQTQYGRPSIEFCLSTQYNQWLFTVEQLKELRTKANNDYIRKSNSTNCLTVDEEAMVLRYYELQLKDFCEKFEPPMTKMAIAVCMQYFKRFYLNNSVMDYHPKDIYLICVYLTCKTEELRISITDFVANIKNDPDLDIIGDILLSYELLLIEKLKFQLVIHTAYRPFEGLVIDLKTHYLRDNVNDADRLRLTGYKFLDDTLLTDVYFLFPPSQIALTALLFASVKATVQIDEYILKHIYGSLESVQMQNIKETIRLIANAVREKVKYKKGEVKQAVEKLDKCYNILNDPRSEEYKKKRFEQFQSITDYEAKHLP
;
A
#
# COMPACT_ATOMS: atom_id res chain seq x y z
N MET A 1 -32.96 -4.45 18.48
CA MET A 1 -33.45 -3.66 17.33
C MET A 1 -32.93 -4.32 16.08
N LEU A 2 -33.80 -4.67 15.13
CA LEU A 2 -33.34 -5.13 13.81
C LEU A 2 -32.96 -3.88 13.03
N SER A 3 -31.66 -3.60 12.97
CA SER A 3 -31.13 -2.55 12.13
C SER A 3 -31.32 -2.94 10.67
N THR A 4 -31.82 -2.02 9.84
CA THR A 4 -31.83 -2.14 8.37
C THR A 4 -30.43 -1.89 7.76
N TRP A 5 -29.43 -1.64 8.61
CA TRP A 5 -28.06 -1.40 8.17
C TRP A 5 -27.33 -2.71 7.87
N THR A 6 -26.57 -2.65 6.78
CA THR A 6 -25.56 -3.66 6.44
C THR A 6 -24.20 -3.02 6.64
N ASP A 7 -23.38 -3.59 7.52
CA ASP A 7 -21.95 -3.25 7.56
C ASP A 7 -21.36 -3.46 6.17
N ILE A 8 -20.58 -2.50 5.71
CA ILE A 8 -19.89 -2.60 4.43
C ILE A 8 -18.51 -3.18 4.69
N SER A 9 -18.49 -4.41 5.22
CA SER A 9 -17.28 -5.18 5.48
C SER A 9 -16.90 -6.11 4.31
N ASN A 10 -17.81 -6.27 3.33
CA ASN A 10 -17.67 -7.17 2.18
C ASN A 10 -17.43 -6.42 0.86
N LEU A 11 -16.53 -5.43 0.86
CA LEU A 11 -16.11 -4.79 -0.38
C LEU A 11 -15.32 -5.79 -1.24
N LYS A 12 -15.71 -5.96 -2.52
CA LYS A 12 -14.98 -6.81 -3.48
C LYS A 12 -13.56 -6.29 -3.75
N LYS A 13 -13.35 -4.98 -3.58
CA LYS A 13 -12.08 -4.26 -3.65
C LYS A 13 -12.18 -3.00 -2.77
N PRO A 14 -11.07 -2.50 -2.23
CA PRO A 14 -11.05 -1.18 -1.58
C PRO A 14 -11.54 -0.10 -2.55
N LEU A 15 -12.38 0.82 -2.08
CA LEU A 15 -12.93 1.90 -2.91
C LEU A 15 -11.97 3.09 -2.95
N LYS A 16 -11.71 3.60 -4.15
CA LYS A 16 -10.96 4.83 -4.36
C LYS A 16 -11.80 6.05 -3.98
N PHE A 17 -11.11 7.19 -3.81
CA PHE A 17 -11.73 8.49 -3.55
C PHE A 17 -12.93 8.82 -4.45
N ASN A 18 -12.80 8.58 -5.75
CA ASN A 18 -13.86 8.87 -6.73
C ASN A 18 -14.98 7.82 -6.76
N GLU A 19 -14.81 6.70 -6.07
CA GLU A 19 -15.78 5.60 -5.98
C GLU A 19 -16.70 5.74 -4.76
N PHE A 20 -16.54 6.80 -3.94
CA PHE A 20 -17.52 7.20 -2.94
C PHE A 20 -17.93 8.68 -3.06
N SER A 21 -19.11 8.99 -2.58
CA SER A 21 -19.69 10.34 -2.57
C SER A 21 -20.51 10.54 -1.29
N VAL A 22 -20.90 11.79 -1.04
CA VAL A 22 -21.74 12.15 0.10
C VAL A 22 -23.04 12.79 -0.36
N ASN A 23 -24.10 12.52 0.37
CA ASN A 23 -25.38 13.17 0.24
C ASN A 23 -25.70 13.87 1.58
N PHE A 24 -25.41 15.16 1.65
CA PHE A 24 -25.55 15.93 2.87
C PHE A 24 -26.89 16.67 2.90
N ASN A 25 -27.74 16.36 3.89
CA ASN A 25 -29.04 16.99 4.07
C ASN A 25 -29.48 16.93 5.54
N THR A 26 -29.56 18.08 6.20
CA THR A 26 -29.89 18.18 7.62
C THR A 26 -31.37 17.95 7.92
N ASP A 27 -32.26 18.21 6.96
CA ASP A 27 -33.71 18.01 7.15
C ASP A 27 -34.08 16.53 7.08
N LEU A 28 -33.32 15.75 6.31
CA LEU A 28 -33.57 14.32 6.09
C LEU A 28 -32.75 13.41 7.02
N TYR A 29 -31.50 13.79 7.32
CA TYR A 29 -30.53 12.85 7.89
C TYR A 29 -30.08 13.20 9.32
N ASN A 30 -30.61 14.27 9.93
CA ASN A 30 -30.41 14.53 11.36
C ASN A 30 -31.16 13.50 12.23
N ALA A 31 -30.73 13.37 13.48
CA ALA A 31 -31.46 12.56 14.45
C ALA A 31 -32.84 13.19 14.74
N LYS A 32 -33.86 12.35 14.92
CA LYS A 32 -35.18 12.81 15.35
C LYS A 32 -35.13 13.28 16.81
N PRO A 33 -35.88 14.33 17.16
CA PRO A 33 -35.91 14.83 18.53
C PRO A 33 -36.56 13.82 19.46
N LEU A 34 -36.03 13.70 20.68
CA LEU A 34 -36.65 12.93 21.75
C LEU A 34 -37.75 13.75 22.45
N PRO A 35 -38.68 13.10 23.18
CA PRO A 35 -39.62 13.79 24.05
C PRO A 35 -38.91 14.76 25.01
N ASN A 36 -39.51 15.93 25.26
CA ASN A 36 -38.89 17.03 26.02
C ASN A 36 -38.42 16.62 27.43
N ASP A 37 -39.15 15.72 28.09
CA ASP A 37 -38.80 15.20 29.40
C ASP A 37 -37.55 14.32 29.35
N ILE A 38 -37.41 13.48 28.31
CA ILE A 38 -36.23 12.66 28.07
C ILE A 38 -35.03 13.54 27.69
N GLN A 39 -35.22 14.52 26.81
CA GLN A 39 -34.17 15.47 26.44
C GLN A 39 -33.60 16.20 27.66
N LYS A 40 -34.47 16.62 28.59
CA LYS A 40 -34.05 17.25 29.86
C LYS A 40 -33.23 16.30 30.75
N LYS A 41 -33.57 15.01 30.77
CA LYS A 41 -32.77 14.00 31.50
C LYS A 41 -31.38 13.83 30.87
N LEU A 42 -31.28 13.83 29.54
CA LEU A 42 -29.99 13.79 28.84
C LEU A 42 -29.15 15.05 29.11
N ASP A 43 -29.78 16.22 29.16
CA ASP A 43 -29.10 17.48 29.47
C ASP A 43 -28.53 17.50 30.89
N ASN A 44 -29.30 17.03 31.87
CA ASN A 44 -28.82 16.87 33.25
C ASN A 44 -27.63 15.91 33.31
N ARG A 45 -27.72 14.78 32.60
CA ARG A 45 -26.65 13.78 32.54
C ARG A 45 -25.36 14.36 31.94
N TRP A 46 -25.47 15.18 30.90
CA TRP A 46 -24.32 15.88 30.35
C TRP A 46 -23.66 16.81 31.37
N ASN A 47 -24.44 17.56 32.13
CA ASN A 47 -23.90 18.45 33.17
C ASN A 47 -23.19 17.66 34.28
N GLU A 48 -23.76 16.53 34.71
CA GLU A 48 -23.07 15.63 35.66
C GLU A 48 -21.72 15.15 35.14
N LEU A 49 -21.61 14.89 33.84
CA LEU A 49 -20.35 14.45 33.22
C LEU A 49 -19.34 15.60 33.11
N LEU A 50 -19.80 16.84 32.91
CA LEU A 50 -18.95 18.03 32.93
C LEU A 50 -18.39 18.31 34.33
N ASP A 51 -19.17 18.01 35.37
CA ASP A 51 -18.79 18.21 36.78
C ASP A 51 -17.92 17.06 37.35
N ASP A 52 -17.74 15.96 36.60
CA ASP A 52 -16.92 14.80 37.00
C ASP A 52 -15.41 15.12 36.86
N ASP A 53 -14.74 15.30 38.01
CA ASP A 53 -13.32 15.70 38.13
C ASP A 53 -12.32 14.56 37.83
N LYS A 54 -12.61 13.74 36.81
CA LYS A 54 -11.71 12.66 36.40
C LYS A 54 -10.43 13.25 35.79
N PRO A 55 -9.23 12.96 36.34
CA PRO A 55 -7.98 13.53 35.85
C PRO A 55 -7.75 13.27 34.36
N GLY A 56 -7.46 14.33 33.61
CA GLY A 56 -7.16 14.28 32.17
C GLY A 56 -8.40 14.16 31.26
N ARG A 57 -9.62 14.20 31.81
CA ARG A 57 -10.86 14.24 31.01
C ARG A 57 -11.20 15.68 30.66
N ILE A 58 -11.33 15.96 29.37
CA ILE A 58 -11.81 17.25 28.85
C ILE A 58 -13.04 16.96 28.01
N LEU A 59 -14.17 17.55 28.38
CA LEU A 59 -15.44 17.43 27.65
C LEU A 59 -15.89 18.80 27.20
N TYR A 60 -16.21 18.90 25.91
CA TYR A 60 -16.80 20.08 25.30
C TYR A 60 -17.74 19.61 24.19
N ASN A 61 -18.83 20.35 23.99
CA ASN A 61 -19.79 20.00 22.96
C ASN A 61 -19.35 20.61 21.62
N GLU A 62 -19.32 19.80 20.57
CA GLU A 62 -18.98 20.21 19.21
C GLU A 62 -19.88 19.50 18.21
N SER A 63 -20.10 20.16 17.07
CA SER A 63 -20.84 19.60 15.94
C SER A 63 -20.08 18.44 15.32
N LYS A 64 -20.79 17.41 14.85
CA LYS A 64 -20.27 16.22 14.16
C LYS A 64 -21.15 15.88 12.96
N PHE A 65 -20.59 15.20 11.96
CA PHE A 65 -21.41 14.59 10.92
C PHE A 65 -22.14 13.38 11.48
N ARG A 66 -23.44 13.28 11.23
CA ARG A 66 -24.23 12.07 11.49
C ARG A 66 -24.25 11.21 10.24
N LEU A 67 -23.86 9.94 10.33
CA LEU A 67 -24.13 8.99 9.25
C LEU A 67 -25.51 8.36 9.46
N HIS A 68 -26.45 8.71 8.58
CA HIS A 68 -27.83 8.21 8.64
C HIS A 68 -27.99 6.85 7.95
N SER A 69 -27.35 6.67 6.80
CA SER A 69 -27.39 5.42 6.03
C SER A 69 -26.29 5.42 4.98
N VAL A 70 -26.05 4.26 4.39
CA VAL A 70 -25.14 4.10 3.26
C VAL A 70 -25.84 3.37 2.13
N ASP A 71 -25.78 3.95 0.94
CA ASP A 71 -26.42 3.41 -0.27
C ASP A 71 -25.38 3.10 -1.36
N TRP A 72 -25.75 2.19 -2.27
CA TRP A 72 -25.00 1.93 -3.49
C TRP A 72 -25.74 2.47 -4.70
N LYS A 73 -25.09 3.35 -5.45
CA LYS A 73 -25.57 3.79 -6.77
C LYS A 73 -24.85 3.02 -7.85
N THR A 74 -25.59 2.35 -8.72
CA THR A 74 -25.01 1.71 -9.91
C THR A 74 -25.06 2.72 -11.06
N ASN A 75 -23.96 2.90 -11.75
CA ASN A 75 -23.87 3.75 -12.92
C ASN A 75 -24.36 2.96 -14.14
N GLU A 76 -25.39 3.46 -14.83
CA GLU A 76 -26.06 2.73 -15.91
C GLU A 76 -25.17 2.58 -17.16
N ASP A 77 -24.15 3.42 -17.32
CA ASP A 77 -23.27 3.42 -18.48
C ASP A 77 -22.14 2.37 -18.41
N ASP A 78 -21.71 1.96 -17.21
CA ASP A 78 -20.55 1.06 -17.04
C ASP A 78 -20.69 0.00 -15.91
N ASP A 79 -21.88 -0.15 -15.33
CA ASP A 79 -22.16 -1.02 -14.17
C ASP A 79 -21.27 -0.75 -12.93
N SER A 80 -20.54 0.37 -12.88
CA SER A 80 -19.74 0.73 -11.72
C SER A 80 -20.64 1.07 -10.53
N LYS A 81 -20.20 0.70 -9.33
CA LYS A 81 -20.93 0.99 -8.10
C LYS A 81 -20.22 2.11 -7.35
N GLN A 82 -20.94 3.19 -7.08
CA GLN A 82 -20.51 4.29 -6.25
C GLN A 82 -21.18 4.19 -4.87
N LEU A 83 -20.38 4.31 -3.82
CA LEU A 83 -20.87 4.35 -2.45
C LEU A 83 -21.39 5.75 -2.10
N ILE A 84 -22.56 5.87 -1.50
CA ILE A 84 -23.13 7.15 -1.08
C ILE A 84 -23.33 7.15 0.43
N LEU A 85 -22.65 8.07 1.12
CA LEU A 85 -22.85 8.31 2.55
C LEU A 85 -23.93 9.37 2.73
N ASN A 86 -25.07 9.01 3.32
CA ASN A 86 -26.12 9.98 3.64
C ASN A 86 -25.82 10.62 4.99
N LEU A 87 -25.48 11.91 4.95
CA LEU A 87 -24.93 12.65 6.08
C LEU A 87 -25.90 13.74 6.55
N GLY A 88 -26.09 13.80 7.86
CA GLY A 88 -26.69 14.93 8.57
C GLY A 88 -25.69 15.56 9.53
N LEU A 89 -26.19 16.34 10.48
CA LEU A 89 -25.47 16.90 11.60
C LEU A 89 -25.96 16.29 12.92
N THR A 90 -25.04 16.22 13.86
CA THR A 90 -25.27 15.90 15.26
C THR A 90 -24.22 16.62 16.11
N ASP A 91 -24.13 16.30 17.39
CA ASP A 91 -23.11 16.85 18.27
C ASP A 91 -22.60 15.81 19.28
N TYR A 92 -21.44 16.11 19.85
CA TYR A 92 -20.75 15.22 20.78
C TYR A 92 -21.57 14.95 22.06
N LYS A 93 -22.28 15.96 22.57
CA LYS A 93 -23.18 15.81 23.71
C LYS A 93 -24.26 14.77 23.44
N SER A 94 -24.93 14.88 22.29
CA SER A 94 -25.98 13.96 21.85
C SER A 94 -25.44 12.55 21.70
N PHE A 95 -24.25 12.40 21.12
CA PHE A 95 -23.57 11.10 21.05
C PHE A 95 -23.37 10.47 22.42
N ILE A 96 -22.71 11.19 23.33
CA ILE A 96 -22.42 10.70 24.68
C ILE A 96 -23.73 10.36 25.43
N CYS A 97 -24.76 11.17 25.29
CA CYS A 97 -25.99 11.00 26.05
C CYS A 97 -26.94 9.93 25.46
N THR A 98 -26.86 9.63 24.16
CA THR A 98 -27.74 8.64 23.52
C THR A 98 -27.08 7.27 23.32
N GLN A 99 -25.75 7.22 23.24
CA GLN A 99 -24.99 6.02 22.85
C GLN A 99 -23.97 5.52 23.88
N GLN A 100 -23.95 6.07 25.10
CA GLN A 100 -23.18 5.50 26.21
C GLN A 100 -23.57 4.05 26.51
N GLN A 101 -22.59 3.22 26.88
CA GLN A 101 -22.84 1.83 27.31
C GLN A 101 -23.81 1.75 28.49
N ILE A 102 -23.57 2.61 29.48
CA ILE A 102 -24.31 2.67 30.73
C ILE A 102 -25.26 3.86 30.68
N LEU A 103 -26.52 3.60 30.34
CA LEU A 103 -27.60 4.58 30.34
C LEU A 103 -28.78 4.02 31.17
N PRO A 104 -29.42 4.82 32.05
CA PRO A 104 -30.58 4.36 32.80
C PRO A 104 -31.71 3.84 31.90
N ASP A 105 -32.33 2.73 32.29
CA ASP A 105 -33.39 2.08 31.49
C ASP A 105 -34.57 3.01 31.18
N GLU A 106 -34.89 3.91 32.12
CA GLU A 106 -35.94 4.92 31.96
C GLU A 106 -35.69 5.88 30.79
N ILE A 107 -34.43 6.10 30.42
CA ILE A 107 -34.02 6.89 29.25
C ILE A 107 -33.88 5.96 28.05
N ARG A 108 -33.17 4.83 28.20
CA ARG A 108 -32.84 3.90 27.09
C ARG A 108 -34.06 3.41 26.34
N GLN A 109 -35.16 3.10 27.03
CA GLN A 109 -36.37 2.55 26.40
C GLN A 109 -37.05 3.51 25.40
N HIS A 110 -36.74 4.81 25.46
CA HIS A 110 -37.29 5.84 24.57
C HIS A 110 -36.38 6.13 23.36
N ILE A 111 -35.18 5.55 23.32
CA ILE A 111 -34.19 5.81 22.28
C ILE A 111 -34.25 4.67 21.25
N GLU A 112 -34.72 5.02 20.06
CA GLU A 112 -34.65 4.17 18.86
C GLU A 112 -33.54 4.63 17.91
N GLU A 113 -33.25 3.85 16.86
CA GLU A 113 -32.19 4.11 15.88
C GLU A 113 -32.20 5.55 15.32
N ASP A 114 -33.38 6.07 14.98
CA ASP A 114 -33.53 7.41 14.41
C ASP A 114 -33.21 8.54 15.40
N HIS A 115 -33.23 8.25 16.71
CA HIS A 115 -32.87 9.19 17.77
C HIS A 115 -31.38 9.16 18.09
N LEU A 116 -30.65 8.15 17.61
CA LEU A 116 -29.21 8.02 17.86
C LEU A 116 -28.42 9.06 17.05
N SER A 117 -27.44 9.65 17.72
CA SER A 117 -26.55 10.67 17.16
C SER A 117 -25.74 10.14 15.97
N HIS A 118 -25.26 8.90 16.05
CA HIS A 118 -24.43 8.23 15.03
C HIS A 118 -23.35 9.13 14.42
N PRO A 119 -22.46 9.72 15.24
CA PRO A 119 -21.38 10.53 14.69
C PRO A 119 -20.47 9.66 13.83
N LEU A 120 -20.17 10.12 12.62
CA LEU A 120 -19.26 9.44 11.70
C LEU A 120 -17.84 9.49 12.29
N GLY A 121 -17.35 8.33 12.74
CA GLY A 121 -15.93 8.14 13.00
C GLY A 121 -15.14 8.02 11.71
N VAL A 122 -13.87 8.40 11.77
CA VAL A 122 -12.89 8.09 10.73
C VAL A 122 -11.76 7.29 11.36
N GLY A 123 -11.34 6.20 10.71
CA GLY A 123 -10.23 5.38 11.17
C GLY A 123 -9.30 5.02 10.04
N CYS A 124 -8.03 4.79 10.38
CA CYS A 124 -7.00 4.46 9.41
C CYS A 124 -6.19 3.25 9.87
N LEU A 125 -6.28 2.18 9.09
CA LEU A 125 -5.40 1.03 9.22
C LEU A 125 -4.03 1.37 8.63
N LEU A 126 -3.14 1.89 9.50
CA LEU A 126 -1.76 2.18 9.14
C LEU A 126 -0.93 0.88 9.11
N ILE A 127 -0.26 0.68 7.98
CA ILE A 127 0.69 -0.41 7.76
C ILE A 127 2.08 0.21 7.72
N THR A 128 2.92 -0.15 8.66
CA THR A 128 4.32 0.29 8.69
C THR A 128 5.12 -0.33 7.54
N SER A 129 6.28 0.23 7.22
CA SER A 129 7.19 -0.33 6.21
C SER A 129 7.61 -1.77 6.57
N ASP A 130 7.76 -2.04 7.86
CA ASP A 130 7.94 -3.38 8.41
C ASP A 130 6.60 -4.09 8.64
N SER A 131 5.58 -3.87 7.80
CA SER A 131 4.35 -4.69 7.68
C SER A 131 3.65 -5.05 9.00
N TYR A 132 3.70 -4.18 9.99
CA TYR A 132 2.88 -4.27 11.20
C TYR A 132 1.73 -3.27 11.11
N PHE A 133 0.64 -3.60 11.79
CA PHE A 133 -0.43 -2.66 12.01
C PHE A 133 -0.11 -1.79 13.22
N VAL A 134 -0.32 -0.48 13.07
CA VAL A 134 -0.22 0.44 14.19
C VAL A 134 -1.54 0.44 14.93
N PHE A 135 -1.50 0.13 16.23
CA PHE A 135 -2.62 0.28 17.14
C PHE A 135 -2.26 1.26 18.24
N VAL A 136 -3.19 2.13 18.59
CA VAL A 136 -3.07 3.08 19.69
C VAL A 136 -3.83 2.56 20.90
N LYS A 137 -3.26 2.72 22.09
CA LYS A 137 -3.95 2.36 23.34
C LYS A 137 -4.66 3.58 23.88
N ARG A 138 -5.98 3.52 23.99
CA ARG A 138 -6.83 4.62 24.43
C ARG A 138 -6.51 5.03 25.88
N SER A 139 -6.57 6.34 26.15
CA SER A 139 -6.33 6.91 27.47
C SER A 139 -7.31 6.38 28.52
N SER A 140 -6.87 6.32 29.78
CA SER A 140 -7.76 6.04 30.92
C SER A 140 -8.84 7.10 31.10
N ALA A 141 -8.61 8.31 30.59
CA ALA A 141 -9.51 9.46 30.71
C ALA A 141 -10.72 9.39 29.75
N CYS A 142 -10.65 8.57 28.70
CA CYS A 142 -11.75 8.37 27.75
C CYS A 142 -13.04 7.96 28.50
N ILE A 143 -14.19 8.47 28.04
CA ILE A 143 -15.50 8.09 28.58
C ILE A 143 -15.78 6.62 28.27
N ASP A 144 -15.64 6.24 27.00
CA ASP A 144 -15.88 4.88 26.54
C ASP A 144 -14.56 4.17 26.19
N SER A 145 -14.56 2.86 26.42
CA SER A 145 -13.46 1.94 26.09
C SER A 145 -12.06 2.41 26.54
N PRO A 146 -11.89 2.87 27.80
CA PRO A 146 -10.57 3.24 28.31
C PRO A 146 -9.62 2.04 28.28
N HIS A 147 -8.34 2.27 27.99
CA HIS A 147 -7.29 1.25 27.89
C HIS A 147 -7.43 0.22 26.76
N MET A 148 -8.46 0.31 25.93
CA MET A 148 -8.63 -0.56 24.76
C MET A 148 -7.68 -0.14 23.64
N TYR A 149 -7.32 -1.10 22.79
CA TYR A 149 -6.58 -0.81 21.56
C TYR A 149 -7.54 -0.39 20.46
N ASP A 150 -7.12 0.58 19.68
CA ASP A 150 -7.83 1.13 18.54
C ASP A 150 -6.85 1.36 17.39
N ILE A 151 -7.35 1.61 16.19
CA ILE A 151 -6.52 2.13 15.10
C ILE A 151 -6.45 3.66 15.21
N PRO A 152 -5.42 4.30 14.63
CA PRO A 152 -5.38 5.75 14.57
C PRO A 152 -6.64 6.32 13.91
N GLY A 153 -7.29 7.28 14.55
CA GLY A 153 -8.58 7.76 14.08
C GLY A 153 -9.32 8.71 15.00
N GLY A 154 -10.34 9.37 14.46
CA GLY A 154 -11.06 10.43 15.14
C GLY A 154 -12.38 10.77 14.45
N HIS A 155 -12.59 12.06 14.17
CA HIS A 155 -13.82 12.54 13.54
C HIS A 155 -13.54 13.64 12.52
N ALA A 156 -14.30 13.61 11.43
CA ALA A 156 -14.43 14.76 10.53
C ALA A 156 -15.24 15.86 11.21
N GLU A 157 -14.78 17.12 11.13
CA GLU A 157 -15.36 18.24 11.86
C GLU A 157 -16.15 19.18 10.93
N PRO A 158 -17.49 19.26 11.03
CA PRO A 158 -18.30 20.15 10.18
C PRO A 158 -17.89 21.63 10.25
N ARG A 159 -17.31 22.08 11.36
CA ARG A 159 -16.83 23.45 11.53
C ARG A 159 -15.64 23.81 10.64
N ASN A 160 -14.92 22.82 10.12
CA ASN A 160 -13.77 23.02 9.22
C ASN A 160 -14.20 23.22 7.76
N LEU A 161 -15.47 22.97 7.43
CA LEU A 161 -15.99 23.13 6.08
C LEU A 161 -15.94 24.59 5.62
N LYS A 162 -15.41 24.82 4.43
CA LYS A 162 -15.46 26.14 3.76
C LYS A 162 -16.83 26.37 3.13
N THR A 163 -17.40 25.32 2.55
CA THR A 163 -18.75 25.25 1.99
C THR A 163 -19.41 23.93 2.39
N ASN A 164 -20.74 23.85 2.29
CA ASN A 164 -21.47 22.59 2.47
C ASN A 164 -21.52 21.76 1.17
N SER A 165 -20.53 21.90 0.29
CA SER A 165 -20.43 21.12 -0.93
C SER A 165 -20.03 19.67 -0.63
N LYS A 166 -20.31 18.77 -1.57
CA LYS A 166 -19.96 17.35 -1.42
C LYS A 166 -18.45 17.17 -1.37
N GLU A 167 -17.75 17.92 -2.20
CA GLU A 167 -16.31 17.90 -2.35
C GLU A 167 -15.61 18.34 -1.06
N ASP A 168 -16.06 19.44 -0.44
CA ASP A 168 -15.48 19.93 0.82
C ASP A 168 -15.70 18.95 1.98
N ILE A 169 -16.85 18.29 2.05
CA ILE A 169 -17.13 17.28 3.10
C ILE A 169 -16.24 16.06 2.92
N ILE A 170 -16.06 15.60 1.69
CA ILE A 170 -15.16 14.47 1.40
C ILE A 170 -13.71 14.86 1.72
N GLU A 171 -13.28 16.07 1.36
CA GLU A 171 -11.95 16.59 1.69
C GLU A 171 -11.73 16.60 3.21
N GLU A 172 -12.71 17.07 3.99
CA GLU A 172 -12.64 17.09 5.46
C GLU A 172 -12.56 15.68 6.06
N ILE A 173 -13.33 14.71 5.55
CA ILE A 173 -13.27 13.32 6.02
C ILE A 173 -11.86 12.73 5.86
N ILE A 174 -11.19 13.05 4.75
CA ILE A 174 -9.85 12.52 4.48
C ILE A 174 -8.78 13.29 5.24
N SER A 175 -8.87 14.62 5.22
CA SER A 175 -7.89 15.48 5.87
C SER A 175 -7.85 15.26 7.38
N SER A 176 -9.02 15.05 8.01
CA SER A 176 -9.15 14.68 9.42
C SER A 176 -8.54 13.31 9.68
N THR A 177 -8.82 12.30 8.87
CA THR A 177 -8.20 10.97 9.03
C THR A 177 -6.67 11.06 8.98
N ILE A 178 -6.11 11.82 8.04
CA ILE A 178 -4.65 12.02 7.94
C ILE A 178 -4.11 12.78 9.15
N ALA A 179 -4.83 13.81 9.61
CA ALA A 179 -4.43 14.57 10.79
C ALA A 179 -4.38 13.69 12.04
N GLU A 180 -5.40 12.87 12.28
CA GLU A 180 -5.44 11.95 13.42
C GLU A 180 -4.31 10.92 13.36
N CYS A 181 -4.00 10.38 12.17
CA CYS A 181 -2.83 9.52 11.99
C CYS A 181 -1.53 10.21 12.39
N VAL A 182 -1.33 11.46 11.98
CA VAL A 182 -0.13 12.24 12.32
C VAL A 182 -0.10 12.53 13.82
N ASP A 183 -1.22 12.99 14.39
CA ASP A 183 -1.28 13.42 15.78
C ASP A 183 -1.12 12.25 16.76
N GLU A 184 -1.72 11.09 16.46
CA GLU A 184 -1.71 9.93 17.35
C GLU A 184 -0.46 9.05 17.19
N THR A 185 0.19 9.07 16.02
CA THR A 185 1.37 8.21 15.75
C THR A 185 2.66 8.98 15.54
N ASN A 186 2.58 10.31 15.41
CA ASN A 186 3.69 11.21 15.08
C ASN A 186 4.41 10.84 13.76
N VAL A 187 3.73 10.12 12.87
CA VAL A 187 4.22 9.83 11.52
C VAL A 187 4.25 11.12 10.70
N ASP A 188 5.30 11.29 9.89
CA ASP A 188 5.44 12.49 9.06
C ASP A 188 4.27 12.60 8.06
N ARG A 189 3.62 13.77 8.05
CA ARG A 189 2.45 14.04 7.20
C ARG A 189 2.79 13.88 5.72
N ASN A 190 3.98 14.28 5.29
CA ASN A 190 4.38 14.14 3.88
C ASN A 190 4.51 12.66 3.52
N SER A 191 4.93 11.79 4.44
CA SER A 191 5.00 10.35 4.23
C SER A 191 3.61 9.68 4.08
N LEU A 192 2.54 10.34 4.54
CA LEU A 192 1.15 9.92 4.31
C LEU A 192 0.54 10.53 3.03
N LEU A 193 1.04 11.68 2.57
CA LEU A 193 0.51 12.41 1.40
C LEU A 193 1.28 12.13 0.10
N VAL A 194 2.58 11.85 0.22
CA VAL A 194 3.42 11.33 -0.84
C VAL A 194 3.05 9.85 -0.94
N ASP A 195 2.51 9.47 -2.10
CA ASP A 195 2.36 8.08 -2.52
C ASP A 195 1.26 7.22 -1.90
N SER A 196 0.47 7.70 -0.93
CA SER A 196 -0.68 6.95 -0.43
C SER A 196 -1.95 7.24 -1.22
N PHE A 197 -2.70 6.19 -1.61
CA PHE A 197 -4.13 6.39 -1.91
C PHE A 197 -4.93 5.96 -0.69
N PHE A 198 -5.82 6.87 -0.30
CA PHE A 198 -6.88 6.64 0.68
C PHE A 198 -7.91 5.70 0.06
N PHE A 199 -7.99 4.47 0.57
CA PHE A 199 -9.07 3.57 0.21
C PHE A 199 -10.04 3.40 1.34
N VAL A 200 -11.34 3.53 1.04
CA VAL A 200 -12.35 3.02 1.96
C VAL A 200 -12.30 1.50 1.92
N ILE A 201 -11.94 0.88 3.04
CA ILE A 201 -11.91 -0.57 3.20
C ILE A 201 -13.17 -1.09 3.88
N ALA A 202 -13.83 -0.25 4.68
CA ALA A 202 -15.11 -0.59 5.28
C ALA A 202 -15.88 0.64 5.76
N VAL A 203 -17.19 0.47 5.93
CA VAL A 203 -17.99 1.31 6.83
C VAL A 203 -18.60 0.36 7.85
N VAL A 204 -18.21 0.51 9.12
CA VAL A 204 -18.49 -0.45 10.19
C VAL A 204 -19.24 0.20 11.34
N ARG A 205 -20.03 -0.59 12.06
CA ARG A 205 -20.71 -0.16 13.28
C ARG A 205 -20.06 -0.72 14.53
N ASN A 206 -19.72 0.16 15.46
CA ASN A 206 -19.25 -0.23 16.78
C ASN A 206 -20.42 -0.73 17.64
N GLN A 207 -20.56 -2.06 17.76
CA GLN A 207 -21.63 -2.69 18.54
C GLN A 207 -21.59 -2.33 20.04
N THR A 208 -20.42 -1.98 20.57
CA THR A 208 -20.27 -1.57 21.97
C THR A 208 -20.73 -0.14 22.24
N GLN A 209 -20.98 0.66 21.20
CA GLN A 209 -21.47 2.04 21.27
C GLN A 209 -22.79 2.19 20.51
N TYR A 210 -23.68 1.19 20.63
CA TYR A 210 -25.00 1.14 20.00
C TYR A 210 -24.92 1.37 18.48
N GLY A 211 -23.89 0.83 17.86
CA GLY A 211 -23.67 0.89 16.44
C GLY A 211 -23.21 2.26 15.93
N ARG A 212 -22.41 3.01 16.72
CA ARG A 212 -21.70 4.19 16.20
C ARG A 212 -20.95 3.83 14.90
N PRO A 213 -21.20 4.53 13.80
CA PRO A 213 -20.56 4.24 12.53
C PRO A 213 -19.15 4.79 12.45
N SER A 214 -18.28 4.10 11.72
CA SER A 214 -16.94 4.56 11.35
C SER A 214 -16.65 4.20 9.90
N ILE A 215 -16.05 5.13 9.16
CA ILE A 215 -15.47 4.84 7.85
C ILE A 215 -13.99 4.54 8.00
N GLU A 216 -13.58 3.39 7.49
CA GLU A 216 -12.25 2.85 7.69
C GLU A 216 -11.42 2.96 6.42
N PHE A 217 -10.24 3.52 6.56
CA PHE A 217 -9.29 3.73 5.47
C PHE A 217 -8.05 2.83 5.57
N CYS A 218 -7.44 2.51 4.44
CA CYS A 218 -6.15 1.82 4.37
C CYS A 218 -5.18 2.59 3.47
N LEU A 219 -3.89 2.63 3.87
CA LEU A 219 -2.83 3.30 3.12
C LEU A 219 -1.75 2.30 2.67
N SER A 220 -1.53 2.22 1.35
CA SER A 220 -0.40 1.50 0.72
C SER A 220 -0.03 2.11 -0.63
N THR A 221 1.27 2.33 -0.86
CA THR A 221 1.77 2.99 -2.07
C THR A 221 1.96 2.01 -3.26
N GLN A 222 2.32 0.75 -2.97
CA GLN A 222 2.57 -0.29 -3.97
C GLN A 222 1.33 -0.68 -4.77
N TYR A 223 0.17 -0.79 -4.12
CA TYR A 223 -1.07 -1.23 -4.77
C TYR A 223 -1.54 -0.27 -5.88
N ASN A 224 -1.20 1.03 -5.77
CA ASN A 224 -1.71 2.05 -6.68
C ASN A 224 -0.83 2.33 -7.88
N GLN A 225 0.48 2.37 -7.65
CA GLN A 225 1.43 2.81 -8.67
C GLN A 225 2.14 1.62 -9.34
N TRP A 226 2.05 0.43 -8.75
CA TRP A 226 2.86 -0.73 -9.15
C TRP A 226 2.06 -2.04 -9.20
N LEU A 227 0.73 -1.99 -9.25
CA LEU A 227 -0.11 -3.11 -9.67
C LEU A 227 -0.86 -2.75 -10.95
N PHE A 228 -0.84 -3.67 -11.91
CA PHE A 228 -1.27 -3.46 -13.27
C PHE A 228 -2.00 -4.70 -13.80
N THR A 229 -2.77 -4.49 -14.86
CA THR A 229 -3.20 -5.59 -15.74
C THR A 229 -2.05 -6.00 -16.67
N VAL A 230 -2.17 -7.18 -17.27
CA VAL A 230 -1.17 -7.69 -18.24
C VAL A 230 -1.08 -6.76 -19.45
N GLU A 231 -2.19 -6.18 -19.87
CA GLU A 231 -2.31 -5.22 -20.97
C GLU A 231 -1.56 -3.93 -20.63
N GLN A 232 -1.81 -3.36 -19.45
CA GLN A 232 -1.11 -2.16 -18.99
C GLN A 232 0.41 -2.34 -18.92
N LEU A 233 0.91 -3.49 -18.46
CA LEU A 233 2.35 -3.76 -18.46
C LEU A 233 2.95 -3.77 -19.87
N LYS A 234 2.24 -4.37 -20.83
CA LYS A 234 2.66 -4.36 -22.24
C LYS A 234 2.66 -2.94 -22.79
N GLU A 235 1.61 -2.17 -22.55
CA GLU A 235 1.51 -0.78 -22.98
C GLU A 235 2.65 0.10 -22.45
N LEU A 236 2.96 -0.01 -21.16
CA LEU A 236 4.04 0.76 -20.53
C LEU A 236 5.41 0.43 -21.15
N ARG A 237 5.72 -0.86 -21.33
CA ARG A 237 6.97 -1.31 -21.98
C ARG A 237 7.06 -0.86 -23.43
N THR A 238 5.99 -1.04 -24.20
CA THR A 238 5.91 -0.60 -25.59
C THR A 238 6.05 0.91 -25.71
N LYS A 239 5.43 1.67 -24.80
CA LYS A 239 5.54 3.13 -24.74
C LYS A 239 6.97 3.56 -24.44
N ALA A 240 7.63 2.98 -23.43
CA ALA A 240 9.01 3.31 -23.07
C ALA A 240 9.98 3.10 -24.25
N ASN A 241 9.85 1.97 -24.95
CA ASN A 241 10.66 1.66 -26.14
C ASN A 241 10.36 2.65 -27.29
N ASN A 242 9.10 2.90 -27.62
CA ASN A 242 8.70 3.80 -28.70
C ASN A 242 9.12 5.26 -28.43
N ASP A 243 9.00 5.72 -27.18
CA ASP A 243 9.40 7.07 -26.78
C ASP A 243 10.91 7.27 -26.97
N TYR A 244 11.72 6.23 -26.73
CA TYR A 244 13.15 6.27 -27.03
C TYR A 244 13.43 6.31 -28.54
N ILE A 245 12.80 5.42 -29.33
CA ILE A 245 12.99 5.36 -30.79
C ILE A 245 12.64 6.70 -31.44
N ARG A 246 11.55 7.34 -31.01
CA ARG A 246 11.13 8.67 -31.48
C ARG A 246 12.14 9.77 -31.15
N LYS A 247 12.81 9.70 -29.98
CA LYS A 247 13.80 10.69 -29.55
C LYS A 247 15.16 10.50 -30.22
N SER A 248 15.60 9.26 -30.42
CA SER A 248 16.93 8.94 -30.94
C SER A 248 17.07 9.11 -32.46
N ASN A 249 15.96 9.09 -33.22
CA ASN A 249 15.95 9.09 -34.68
C ASN A 249 16.82 7.98 -35.32
N SER A 250 17.18 6.94 -34.56
CA SER A 250 18.03 5.84 -35.00
C SER A 250 17.20 4.73 -35.63
N THR A 251 17.69 4.15 -36.72
CA THR A 251 17.08 2.99 -37.38
C THR A 251 17.55 1.66 -36.79
N ASN A 252 18.58 1.66 -35.95
CA ASN A 252 19.18 0.47 -35.35
C ASN A 252 18.85 0.37 -33.85
N CYS A 253 17.57 0.37 -33.50
CA CYS A 253 17.10 0.23 -32.11
C CYS A 253 16.65 -1.20 -31.78
N LEU A 254 16.65 -1.52 -30.48
CA LEU A 254 16.05 -2.75 -29.97
C LEU A 254 14.53 -2.70 -30.08
N THR A 255 13.95 -3.83 -30.46
CA THR A 255 12.51 -4.10 -30.36
C THR A 255 12.12 -4.38 -28.91
N VAL A 256 10.82 -4.29 -28.59
CA VAL A 256 10.29 -4.60 -27.25
C VAL A 256 10.67 -6.00 -26.78
N ASP A 257 10.68 -6.99 -27.68
CA ASP A 257 11.09 -8.36 -27.36
C ASP A 257 12.59 -8.47 -27.11
N GLU A 258 13.43 -7.77 -27.88
CA GLU A 258 14.87 -7.71 -27.64
C GLU A 258 15.19 -7.01 -26.31
N GLU A 259 14.46 -5.93 -25.95
CA GLU A 259 14.59 -5.30 -24.62
C GLU A 259 14.23 -6.29 -23.51
N ALA A 260 13.13 -7.05 -23.64
CA ALA A 260 12.74 -8.07 -22.67
C ALA A 260 13.80 -9.18 -22.53
N MET A 261 14.47 -9.56 -23.62
CA MET A 261 15.61 -10.50 -23.59
C MET A 261 16.79 -9.95 -22.80
N VAL A 262 17.18 -8.71 -23.07
CA VAL A 262 18.27 -8.02 -22.37
C VAL A 262 17.95 -7.87 -20.89
N LEU A 263 16.75 -7.42 -20.55
CA LEU A 263 16.31 -7.28 -19.17
C LEU A 263 16.35 -8.61 -18.43
N ARG A 264 15.85 -9.69 -19.05
CA ARG A 264 15.91 -11.03 -18.45
C ARG A 264 17.34 -11.52 -18.21
N TYR A 265 18.26 -11.20 -19.12
CA TYR A 265 19.67 -11.51 -18.93
C TYR A 265 20.24 -10.77 -17.70
N TYR A 266 20.00 -9.47 -17.59
CA TYR A 266 20.49 -8.67 -16.46
C TYR A 266 19.76 -8.94 -15.14
N GLU A 267 18.49 -9.35 -15.15
CA GLU A 267 17.78 -9.87 -13.96
C GLU A 267 18.48 -11.08 -13.36
N LEU A 268 19.01 -11.98 -14.21
CA LEU A 268 19.78 -13.15 -13.76
C LEU A 268 21.16 -12.74 -13.23
N GLN A 269 21.83 -11.78 -13.87
CA GLN A 269 23.11 -11.25 -13.39
C GLN A 269 22.96 -10.53 -12.05
N LEU A 270 21.93 -9.68 -11.90
CA LEU A 270 21.58 -8.99 -10.66
C LEU A 270 21.38 -10.02 -9.53
N LYS A 271 20.54 -11.04 -9.77
CA LYS A 271 20.28 -12.07 -8.77
C LYS A 271 21.56 -12.81 -8.35
N ASP A 272 22.39 -13.22 -9.32
CA ASP A 272 23.66 -13.91 -9.06
C ASP A 272 24.67 -13.01 -8.31
N PHE A 273 24.70 -11.71 -8.63
CA PHE A 273 25.52 -10.73 -7.92
C PHE A 273 25.07 -10.59 -6.47
N CYS A 274 23.77 -10.40 -6.21
CA CYS A 274 23.27 -10.29 -4.84
C CYS A 274 23.46 -11.57 -4.01
N GLU A 275 23.35 -12.76 -4.61
CA GLU A 275 23.58 -14.04 -3.93
C GLU A 275 25.06 -14.26 -3.53
N LYS A 276 25.99 -13.55 -4.17
CA LYS A 276 27.44 -13.59 -3.89
C LYS A 276 27.96 -12.34 -3.20
N PHE A 277 27.07 -11.42 -2.85
CA PHE A 277 27.42 -10.11 -2.30
C PHE A 277 27.89 -10.25 -0.84
N GLU A 278 28.91 -9.47 -0.48
CA GLU A 278 29.47 -9.37 0.86
C GLU A 278 29.37 -7.93 1.37
N PRO A 279 28.68 -7.67 2.50
CA PRO A 279 28.08 -8.65 3.42
C PRO A 279 26.84 -9.34 2.85
N PRO A 280 26.47 -10.54 3.35
CA PRO A 280 25.40 -11.34 2.74
C PRO A 280 24.05 -10.61 2.76
N MET A 281 23.42 -10.50 1.58
CA MET A 281 22.07 -9.94 1.46
C MET A 281 21.00 -10.95 1.87
N THR A 282 19.96 -10.48 2.56
CA THR A 282 18.80 -11.31 2.88
C THR A 282 17.95 -11.56 1.63
N LYS A 283 17.19 -12.66 1.59
CA LYS A 283 16.26 -12.94 0.47
C LYS A 283 15.25 -11.81 0.22
N MET A 284 14.82 -11.12 1.27
CA MET A 284 13.92 -9.97 1.17
C MET A 284 14.62 -8.78 0.48
N ALA A 285 15.86 -8.47 0.85
CA ALA A 285 16.64 -7.43 0.20
C ALA A 285 16.89 -7.74 -1.28
N ILE A 286 17.20 -8.99 -1.64
CA ILE A 286 17.33 -9.40 -3.05
C ILE A 286 16.01 -9.17 -3.81
N ALA A 287 14.88 -9.49 -3.20
CA ALA A 287 13.57 -9.27 -3.79
C ALA A 287 13.27 -7.77 -3.99
N VAL A 288 13.58 -6.92 -3.01
CA VAL A 288 13.47 -5.45 -3.08
C VAL A 288 14.30 -4.93 -4.27
N CYS A 289 15.56 -5.34 -4.37
CA CYS A 289 16.46 -4.95 -5.45
C CYS A 289 15.92 -5.33 -6.84
N MET A 290 15.44 -6.57 -6.97
CA MET A 290 14.80 -7.05 -8.21
C MET A 290 13.57 -6.20 -8.58
N GLN A 291 12.78 -5.75 -7.60
CA GLN A 291 11.64 -4.88 -7.86
C GLN A 291 12.06 -3.47 -8.28
N TYR A 292 13.09 -2.87 -7.68
CA TYR A 292 13.62 -1.58 -8.16
C TYR A 292 14.04 -1.66 -9.63
N PHE A 293 14.80 -2.69 -9.99
CA PHE A 293 15.25 -2.89 -11.36
C PHE A 293 14.08 -3.01 -12.34
N LYS A 294 13.08 -3.84 -12.01
CA LYS A 294 11.88 -4.01 -12.83
C LYS A 294 11.03 -2.74 -12.92
N ARG A 295 10.84 -2.02 -11.80
CA ARG A 295 10.07 -0.77 -11.74
C ARG A 295 10.71 0.31 -12.60
N PHE A 296 12.04 0.42 -12.56
CA PHE A 296 12.80 1.34 -13.39
C PHE A 296 12.54 1.09 -14.88
N TYR A 297 12.70 -0.16 -15.35
CA TYR A 297 12.54 -0.50 -16.76
C TYR A 297 11.09 -0.66 -17.24
N LEU A 298 10.11 -0.45 -16.36
CA LEU A 298 8.71 -0.37 -16.79
C LEU A 298 8.43 0.92 -17.58
N ASN A 299 9.14 2.01 -17.27
CA ASN A 299 8.94 3.33 -17.87
C ASN A 299 10.20 3.90 -18.55
N ASN A 300 11.28 3.12 -18.62
CA ASN A 300 12.54 3.54 -19.23
C ASN A 300 13.05 2.44 -20.16
N SER A 301 13.69 2.81 -21.25
CA SER A 301 14.30 1.84 -22.19
C SER A 301 15.72 1.47 -21.73
N VAL A 302 16.11 0.21 -21.97
CA VAL A 302 17.51 -0.26 -21.81
C VAL A 302 18.49 0.49 -22.71
N MET A 303 18.01 1.06 -23.82
CA MET A 303 18.82 1.88 -24.72
C MET A 303 19.10 3.28 -24.14
N ASP A 304 18.29 3.73 -23.17
CA ASP A 304 18.45 5.04 -22.54
C ASP A 304 19.35 4.98 -21.29
N TYR A 305 19.28 3.87 -20.55
CA TYR A 305 20.09 3.62 -19.37
C TYR A 305 20.57 2.17 -19.36
N HIS A 306 21.88 1.97 -19.27
CA HIS A 306 22.46 0.65 -19.44
C HIS A 306 22.13 -0.26 -18.23
N PRO A 307 21.58 -1.46 -18.44
CA PRO A 307 21.12 -2.33 -17.34
C PRO A 307 22.20 -2.73 -16.34
N LYS A 308 23.47 -2.80 -16.76
CA LYS A 308 24.58 -3.09 -15.87
C LYS A 308 24.69 -2.06 -14.76
N ASP A 309 24.66 -0.78 -15.12
CA ASP A 309 24.81 0.29 -14.16
C ASP A 309 23.54 0.42 -13.32
N ILE A 310 22.36 0.29 -13.93
CA ILE A 310 21.08 0.35 -13.24
C ILE A 310 20.95 -0.76 -12.19
N TYR A 311 21.32 -2.02 -12.51
CA TYR A 311 21.24 -3.05 -11.47
C TYR A 311 22.22 -2.77 -10.34
N LEU A 312 23.45 -2.32 -10.61
CA LEU A 312 24.42 -2.01 -9.55
C LEU A 312 23.90 -0.90 -8.62
N ILE A 313 23.31 0.17 -9.16
CA ILE A 313 22.70 1.23 -8.33
C ILE A 313 21.45 0.73 -7.62
N CYS A 314 20.66 -0.18 -8.20
CA CYS A 314 19.56 -0.84 -7.47
C CYS A 314 20.07 -1.64 -6.26
N VAL A 315 21.20 -2.36 -6.37
CA VAL A 315 21.79 -3.07 -5.22
C VAL A 315 22.28 -2.09 -4.17
N TYR A 316 23.00 -1.05 -4.58
CA TYR A 316 23.50 -0.03 -3.66
C TYR A 316 22.37 0.71 -2.93
N LEU A 317 21.32 1.11 -3.65
CA LEU A 317 20.12 1.72 -3.05
C LEU A 317 19.41 0.75 -2.10
N THR A 318 19.30 -0.53 -2.48
CA THR A 318 18.72 -1.56 -1.59
C THR A 318 19.51 -1.67 -0.29
N CYS A 319 20.84 -1.57 -0.35
CA CYS A 319 21.64 -1.62 0.87
C CYS A 319 21.29 -0.47 1.82
N LYS A 320 20.99 0.72 1.27
CA LYS A 320 20.53 1.87 2.06
C LYS A 320 19.12 1.67 2.62
N THR A 321 18.17 1.18 1.81
CA THR A 321 16.76 1.08 2.21
C THR A 321 16.49 -0.11 3.12
N GLU A 322 17.27 -1.19 3.02
CA GLU A 322 17.17 -2.39 3.85
C GLU A 322 18.20 -2.41 5.00
N GLU A 323 18.77 -1.24 5.33
CA GLU A 323 19.67 -1.02 6.46
C GLU A 323 20.97 -1.89 6.46
N LEU A 324 21.41 -2.35 5.29
CA LEU A 324 22.71 -2.98 5.08
C LEU A 324 23.78 -1.88 5.02
N ARG A 325 24.37 -1.58 6.18
CA ARG A 325 25.44 -0.57 6.30
C ARG A 325 26.68 -0.99 5.52
N ILE A 326 26.88 -0.38 4.35
CA ILE A 326 28.06 -0.60 3.51
C ILE A 326 28.54 0.75 2.97
N SER A 327 29.86 0.97 2.98
CA SER A 327 30.44 2.13 2.31
C SER A 327 30.45 1.94 0.80
N ILE A 328 30.53 3.02 0.02
CA ILE A 328 30.63 2.89 -1.44
C ILE A 328 31.91 2.15 -1.86
N THR A 329 33.02 2.33 -1.12
CA THR A 329 34.28 1.64 -1.37
C THR A 329 34.13 0.12 -1.18
N ASP A 330 33.48 -0.30 -0.09
CA ASP A 330 33.23 -1.73 0.18
C ASP A 330 32.21 -2.32 -0.80
N PHE A 331 31.23 -1.52 -1.24
CA PHE A 331 30.32 -1.92 -2.30
C PHE A 331 31.08 -2.19 -3.61
N VAL A 332 31.94 -1.28 -4.04
CA VAL A 332 32.74 -1.43 -5.27
C VAL A 332 33.68 -2.63 -5.18
N ALA A 333 34.19 -2.97 -3.99
CA ALA A 333 35.03 -4.15 -3.78
C ALA A 333 34.32 -5.50 -4.10
N ASN A 334 32.98 -5.52 -4.14
CA ASN A 334 32.21 -6.70 -4.58
C ASN A 334 32.22 -6.89 -6.10
N ILE A 335 32.57 -5.85 -6.86
CA ILE A 335 32.58 -5.87 -8.32
C ILE A 335 33.93 -6.41 -8.80
N LYS A 336 33.90 -7.47 -9.61
CA LYS A 336 35.11 -8.15 -10.10
C LYS A 336 35.19 -8.09 -11.62
N ASN A 337 36.40 -7.96 -12.15
CA ASN A 337 36.70 -7.98 -13.59
C ASN A 337 35.99 -6.86 -14.38
N ASP A 338 35.86 -5.68 -13.78
CA ASP A 338 35.29 -4.50 -14.44
C ASP A 338 36.41 -3.55 -14.88
N PRO A 339 36.49 -3.16 -16.17
CA PRO A 339 37.49 -2.20 -16.64
C PRO A 339 37.35 -0.81 -16.01
N ASP A 340 36.15 -0.45 -15.56
CA ASP A 340 35.84 0.90 -15.05
C ASP A 340 35.85 0.98 -13.50
N LEU A 341 36.47 0.00 -12.82
CA LEU A 341 36.36 -0.16 -11.37
C LEU A 341 36.66 1.12 -10.58
N ASP A 342 37.64 1.90 -11.02
CA ASP A 342 38.07 3.14 -10.36
C ASP A 342 37.02 4.27 -10.41
N ILE A 343 36.10 4.24 -11.37
CA ILE A 343 35.08 5.28 -11.56
C ILE A 343 33.65 4.82 -11.26
N ILE A 344 33.41 3.52 -11.06
CA ILE A 344 32.07 2.98 -10.79
C ILE A 344 31.41 3.66 -9.60
N GLY A 345 32.17 3.96 -8.53
CA GLY A 345 31.63 4.68 -7.38
C GLY A 345 30.96 6.00 -7.77
N ASP A 346 31.64 6.81 -8.60
CA ASP A 346 31.11 8.08 -9.08
C ASP A 346 29.90 7.91 -10.00
N ILE A 347 29.93 6.87 -10.86
CA ILE A 347 28.81 6.50 -11.74
C ILE A 347 27.57 6.20 -10.90
N LEU A 348 27.70 5.37 -9.86
CA LEU A 348 26.60 4.99 -8.97
C LEU A 348 26.01 6.21 -8.26
N LEU A 349 26.86 7.09 -7.71
CA LEU A 349 26.40 8.32 -7.07
C LEU A 349 25.64 9.23 -8.04
N SER A 350 26.09 9.30 -9.30
CA SER A 350 25.41 10.09 -10.33
C SER A 350 24.03 9.56 -10.72
N TYR A 351 23.81 8.25 -10.56
CA TYR A 351 22.55 7.56 -10.83
C TYR A 351 21.65 7.40 -9.61
N GLU A 352 22.12 7.69 -8.39
CA GLU A 352 21.35 7.49 -7.16
C GLU A 352 20.04 8.29 -7.18
N LEU A 353 20.13 9.61 -7.37
CA LEU A 353 18.94 10.47 -7.42
C LEU A 353 18.06 10.12 -8.63
N LEU A 354 18.68 9.83 -9.78
CA LEU A 354 17.96 9.41 -10.99
C LEU A 354 17.12 8.15 -10.72
N LEU A 355 17.70 7.12 -10.08
CA LEU A 355 16.99 5.90 -9.77
C LEU A 355 15.77 6.21 -8.89
N ILE A 356 15.97 6.97 -7.81
CA ILE A 356 14.91 7.34 -6.87
C ILE A 356 13.80 8.12 -7.59
N GLU A 357 14.14 9.11 -8.43
CA GLU A 357 13.19 9.86 -9.25
C GLU A 357 12.40 8.97 -10.21
N LYS A 358 13.06 8.01 -10.89
CA LYS A 358 12.40 7.08 -11.82
C LYS A 358 11.55 6.03 -11.11
N LEU A 359 11.89 5.71 -9.87
CA LEU A 359 11.03 4.95 -8.95
C LEU A 359 9.90 5.82 -8.37
N LYS A 360 9.81 7.10 -8.73
CA LYS A 360 8.85 8.07 -8.19
C LYS A 360 8.95 8.21 -6.66
N PHE A 361 10.14 8.06 -6.10
CA PHE A 361 10.40 8.05 -4.65
C PHE A 361 9.74 6.88 -3.88
N GLN A 362 9.28 5.84 -4.60
CA GLN A 362 8.57 4.68 -4.07
C GLN A 362 9.53 3.57 -3.60
N LEU A 363 10.23 3.83 -2.50
CA LEU A 363 11.30 2.96 -2.01
C LEU A 363 10.79 1.75 -1.22
N VAL A 364 9.60 1.81 -0.63
CA VAL A 364 9.07 0.65 0.11
C VAL A 364 8.56 -0.42 -0.88
N ILE A 365 9.10 -1.64 -0.77
CA ILE A 365 8.68 -2.82 -1.52
C ILE A 365 8.14 -3.87 -0.56
N HIS A 366 6.84 -4.18 -0.63
CA HIS A 366 6.28 -5.32 0.09
C HIS A 366 6.60 -6.61 -0.68
N THR A 367 7.39 -7.48 -0.05
CA THR A 367 7.79 -8.78 -0.62
C THR A 367 6.88 -9.91 -0.12
N ALA A 368 6.78 -11.01 -0.87
CA ALA A 368 5.96 -12.16 -0.48
C ALA A 368 6.61 -13.06 0.60
N TYR A 369 7.89 -12.86 0.91
CA TYR A 369 8.63 -13.69 1.88
C TYR A 369 8.09 -13.53 3.30
N ARG A 370 7.77 -12.30 3.70
CA ARG A 370 7.23 -12.01 5.02
C ARG A 370 5.82 -12.58 5.26
N PRO A 371 4.81 -12.34 4.40
CA PRO A 371 3.51 -12.99 4.57
C PRO A 371 3.62 -14.51 4.46
N PHE A 372 4.55 -15.04 3.66
CA PHE A 372 4.81 -16.48 3.62
C PHE A 372 5.33 -17.02 4.97
N GLU A 373 6.29 -16.35 5.61
CA GLU A 373 6.71 -16.74 6.97
C GLU A 373 5.57 -16.67 7.98
N GLY A 374 4.73 -15.63 7.91
CA GLY A 374 3.55 -15.51 8.75
C GLY A 374 2.63 -16.73 8.62
N LEU A 375 2.33 -17.14 7.37
CA LEU A 375 1.51 -18.33 7.10
C LEU A 375 2.16 -19.63 7.60
N VAL A 376 3.48 -19.79 7.45
CA VAL A 376 4.18 -20.98 7.94
C VAL A 376 4.19 -21.03 9.47
N ILE A 377 4.37 -19.88 10.14
CA ILE A 377 4.32 -19.78 11.61
C ILE A 377 2.92 -20.10 12.11
N ASP A 378 1.89 -19.58 11.47
CA ASP A 378 0.49 -19.84 11.84
C ASP A 378 0.16 -21.34 11.69
N LEU A 379 0.52 -21.93 10.55
CA LEU A 379 0.38 -23.36 10.30
C LEU A 379 1.15 -24.21 11.33
N LYS A 380 2.40 -23.82 11.64
CA LYS A 380 3.22 -24.50 12.67
C LYS A 380 2.56 -24.44 14.05
N THR A 381 1.95 -23.31 14.38
CA THR A 381 1.33 -23.07 15.69
C THR A 381 0.02 -23.80 15.86
N HIS A 382 -0.77 -23.95 14.79
CA HIS A 382 -2.13 -24.50 14.89
C HIS A 382 -2.28 -25.93 14.38
N TYR A 383 -1.43 -26.40 13.46
CA TYR A 383 -1.63 -27.69 12.76
C TYR A 383 -0.40 -28.60 12.73
N LEU A 384 0.82 -28.06 12.82
CA LEU A 384 2.06 -28.86 12.75
C LEU A 384 2.83 -28.90 14.09
N ARG A 385 2.16 -28.75 15.23
CA ARG A 385 2.80 -28.76 16.56
C ARG A 385 3.68 -29.99 16.78
N ASP A 386 3.19 -31.16 16.37
CA ASP A 386 3.88 -32.44 16.55
C ASP A 386 4.83 -32.80 15.39
N ASN A 387 4.78 -32.07 14.28
CA ASN A 387 5.54 -32.33 13.04
C ASN A 387 6.36 -31.10 12.61
N VAL A 388 7.22 -30.60 13.49
CA VAL A 388 8.00 -29.37 13.27
C VAL A 388 8.86 -29.43 11.98
N ASN A 389 9.38 -30.61 11.63
CA ASN A 389 10.16 -30.82 10.42
C ASN A 389 9.38 -30.53 9.13
N ASP A 390 8.05 -30.66 9.15
CA ASP A 390 7.21 -30.40 7.99
C ASP A 390 7.17 -28.89 7.68
N ALA A 391 7.15 -28.04 8.71
CA ALA A 391 7.23 -26.60 8.54
C ALA A 391 8.56 -26.17 7.90
N ASP A 392 9.67 -26.82 8.25
CA ASP A 392 10.97 -26.53 7.65
C ASP A 392 11.04 -26.98 6.18
N ARG A 393 10.46 -28.13 5.83
CA ARG A 393 10.32 -28.57 4.43
C ARG A 393 9.45 -27.62 3.60
N LEU A 394 8.36 -27.12 4.19
CA LEU A 394 7.50 -26.10 3.60
C LEU A 394 8.28 -24.81 3.33
N ARG A 395 9.04 -24.29 4.31
CA ARG A 395 9.87 -23.08 4.12
C ARG A 395 10.85 -23.25 2.97
N LEU A 396 11.62 -24.34 2.97
CA LEU A 396 12.64 -24.60 1.95
C LEU A 396 12.03 -24.64 0.54
N THR A 397 10.87 -25.27 0.39
CA THR A 397 10.20 -25.42 -0.91
C THR A 397 9.49 -24.14 -1.34
N GLY A 398 8.85 -23.45 -0.39
CA GLY A 398 8.15 -22.20 -0.64
C GLY A 398 9.11 -21.06 -0.98
N TYR A 399 10.25 -20.94 -0.31
CA TYR A 399 11.29 -19.98 -0.68
C TYR A 399 11.82 -20.20 -2.10
N LYS A 400 12.01 -21.46 -2.53
CA LYS A 400 12.39 -21.74 -3.92
C LYS A 400 11.34 -21.24 -4.91
N PHE A 401 10.05 -21.44 -4.59
CA PHE A 401 8.96 -20.90 -5.41
C PHE A 401 8.96 -19.36 -5.42
N LEU A 402 9.14 -18.72 -4.27
CA LEU A 402 9.25 -17.27 -4.18
C LEU A 402 10.44 -16.72 -4.98
N ASP A 403 11.60 -17.35 -4.89
CA ASP A 403 12.78 -16.97 -5.68
C ASP A 403 12.48 -17.06 -7.19
N ASP A 404 11.72 -18.07 -7.62
CA ASP A 404 11.28 -18.22 -9.01
C ASP A 404 10.29 -17.13 -9.44
N THR A 405 9.46 -16.61 -8.53
CA THR A 405 8.51 -15.52 -8.84
C THR A 405 9.21 -14.20 -9.14
N LEU A 406 10.41 -13.96 -8.60
CA LEU A 406 11.22 -12.76 -8.89
C LEU A 406 11.61 -12.65 -10.37
N LEU A 407 11.63 -13.76 -11.10
CA LEU A 407 11.88 -13.80 -12.55
C LEU A 407 10.57 -13.79 -13.36
N THR A 408 9.50 -13.24 -12.82
CA THR A 408 8.21 -13.08 -13.50
C THR A 408 7.65 -11.68 -13.24
N ASP A 409 6.47 -11.40 -13.78
CA ASP A 409 5.76 -10.14 -13.55
C ASP A 409 4.75 -10.23 -12.41
N VAL A 410 4.69 -11.33 -11.65
CA VAL A 410 3.61 -11.53 -10.65
C VAL A 410 3.57 -10.45 -9.57
N TYR A 411 4.70 -9.82 -9.24
CA TYR A 411 4.76 -8.70 -8.29
C TYR A 411 4.12 -7.40 -8.80
N PHE A 412 3.90 -7.31 -10.11
CA PHE A 412 3.10 -6.25 -10.74
C PHE A 412 1.64 -6.63 -10.92
N LEU A 413 1.27 -7.90 -10.74
CA LEU A 413 -0.07 -8.40 -11.05
C LEU A 413 -0.87 -8.76 -9.78
N PHE A 414 -0.18 -9.17 -8.72
CA PHE A 414 -0.81 -9.73 -7.52
C PHE A 414 -0.19 -9.18 -6.24
N PRO A 415 -1.01 -8.95 -5.19
CA PRO A 415 -0.53 -8.65 -3.85
C PRO A 415 0.42 -9.72 -3.28
N PRO A 416 1.41 -9.32 -2.44
CA PRO A 416 2.37 -10.24 -1.83
C PRO A 416 1.74 -11.39 -1.03
N SER A 417 0.59 -11.16 -0.37
CA SER A 417 -0.15 -12.18 0.37
C SER A 417 -0.69 -13.29 -0.53
N GLN A 418 -1.14 -12.95 -1.74
CA GLN A 418 -1.64 -13.93 -2.72
C GLN A 418 -0.49 -14.76 -3.31
N ILE A 419 0.66 -14.11 -3.56
CA ILE A 419 1.89 -14.79 -3.99
C ILE A 419 2.37 -15.75 -2.89
N ALA A 420 2.38 -15.30 -1.63
CA ALA A 420 2.76 -16.11 -0.47
C ALA A 420 1.84 -17.31 -0.24
N LEU A 421 0.52 -17.12 -0.34
CA LEU A 421 -0.44 -18.22 -0.24
C LEU A 421 -0.22 -19.25 -1.34
N THR A 422 0.02 -18.79 -2.58
CA THR A 422 0.34 -19.67 -3.70
C THR A 422 1.63 -20.45 -3.45
N ALA A 423 2.65 -19.79 -2.90
CA ALA A 423 3.92 -20.44 -2.53
C ALA A 423 3.72 -21.52 -1.46
N LEU A 424 2.87 -21.28 -0.46
CA LEU A 424 2.53 -22.27 0.58
C LEU A 424 1.82 -23.49 -0.01
N LEU A 425 0.80 -23.27 -0.86
CA LEU A 425 0.05 -24.35 -1.51
C LEU A 425 0.94 -25.16 -2.47
N PHE A 426 1.84 -24.49 -3.20
CA PHE A 426 2.82 -25.18 -4.02
C PHE A 426 3.79 -26.00 -3.17
N ALA A 427 4.26 -25.43 -2.05
CA ALA A 427 5.17 -26.09 -1.14
C ALA A 427 4.52 -27.32 -0.48
N SER A 428 3.24 -27.25 -0.11
CA SER A 428 2.53 -28.37 0.52
C SER A 428 2.43 -29.58 -0.40
N VAL A 429 2.06 -29.35 -1.67
CA VAL A 429 2.01 -30.41 -2.69
C VAL A 429 3.40 -30.99 -2.94
N LYS A 430 4.41 -30.14 -3.13
CA LYS A 430 5.77 -30.60 -3.50
C LYS A 430 6.55 -31.22 -2.35
N ALA A 431 6.32 -30.77 -1.10
CA ALA A 431 6.93 -31.33 0.11
C ALA A 431 6.08 -32.45 0.74
N THR A 432 4.94 -32.81 0.11
CA THR A 432 3.98 -33.81 0.59
C THR A 432 3.55 -33.57 2.04
N VAL A 433 3.19 -32.33 2.36
CA VAL A 433 2.69 -31.92 3.69
C VAL A 433 1.20 -31.60 3.57
N GLN A 434 0.37 -32.25 4.38
CA GLN A 434 -1.08 -32.01 4.36
C GLN A 434 -1.42 -30.72 5.10
N ILE A 435 -2.07 -29.79 4.41
CA ILE A 435 -2.51 -28.49 4.97
C ILE A 435 -3.99 -28.20 4.67
N ASP A 436 -4.74 -29.18 4.16
CA ASP A 436 -6.10 -28.97 3.64
C ASP A 436 -7.05 -28.46 4.72
N GLU A 437 -6.96 -28.99 5.94
CA GLU A 437 -7.78 -28.55 7.07
C GLU A 437 -7.53 -27.08 7.42
N TYR A 438 -6.26 -26.66 7.43
CA TYR A 438 -5.87 -25.27 7.66
C TYR A 438 -6.47 -24.34 6.60
N ILE A 439 -6.32 -24.70 5.32
CA ILE A 439 -6.84 -23.91 4.21
C ILE A 439 -8.37 -23.81 4.27
N LEU A 440 -9.05 -24.95 4.47
CA LEU A 440 -10.52 -24.98 4.52
C LEU A 440 -11.08 -24.18 5.70
N LYS A 441 -10.45 -24.25 6.87
CA LYS A 441 -10.99 -23.65 8.09
C LYS A 441 -10.58 -22.19 8.29
N HIS A 442 -9.33 -21.83 8.01
CA HIS A 442 -8.81 -20.48 8.28
C HIS A 442 -8.80 -19.57 7.06
N ILE A 443 -8.65 -20.13 5.86
CA ILE A 443 -8.60 -19.31 4.64
C ILE A 443 -9.95 -19.30 3.93
N TYR A 444 -10.61 -20.46 3.80
CA TYR A 444 -11.90 -20.56 3.11
C TYR A 444 -13.11 -20.57 4.04
N GLY A 445 -12.93 -20.79 5.34
CA GLY A 445 -14.03 -21.01 6.29
C GLY A 445 -15.00 -19.83 6.43
N SER A 446 -14.56 -18.63 6.08
CA SER A 446 -15.34 -17.39 6.10
C SER A 446 -15.68 -16.85 4.70
N LEU A 447 -15.30 -17.55 3.62
CA LEU A 447 -15.42 -17.03 2.27
C LEU A 447 -16.64 -17.58 1.52
N GLU A 448 -17.27 -16.71 0.73
CA GLU A 448 -18.32 -17.09 -0.21
C GLU A 448 -17.74 -17.87 -1.41
N SER A 449 -18.59 -18.63 -2.09
CA SER A 449 -18.21 -19.48 -3.23
C SER A 449 -17.49 -18.71 -4.35
N VAL A 450 -17.92 -17.49 -4.63
CA VAL A 450 -17.29 -16.60 -5.64
C VAL A 450 -15.89 -16.17 -5.21
N GLN A 451 -15.69 -15.82 -3.94
CA GLN A 451 -14.38 -15.43 -3.41
C GLN A 451 -13.41 -16.62 -3.45
N MET A 452 -13.89 -17.82 -3.13
CA MET A 452 -13.09 -19.04 -3.24
C MET A 452 -12.67 -19.33 -4.69
N GLN A 453 -13.57 -19.12 -5.66
CA GLN A 453 -13.25 -19.27 -7.09
C GLN A 453 -12.20 -18.25 -7.55
N ASN A 454 -12.33 -16.99 -7.15
CA ASN A 454 -11.36 -15.95 -7.48
C ASN A 454 -9.96 -16.29 -6.93
N ILE A 455 -9.87 -16.72 -5.66
CA ILE A 455 -8.59 -17.13 -5.06
C ILE A 455 -7.98 -18.31 -5.81
N LYS A 456 -8.78 -19.32 -6.18
CA LYS A 456 -8.31 -20.47 -6.97
C LYS A 456 -7.76 -20.04 -8.33
N GLU A 457 -8.43 -19.11 -9.00
CA GLU A 457 -7.96 -18.59 -10.29
C GLU A 457 -6.66 -17.78 -10.11
N THR A 458 -6.58 -16.91 -9.12
CA THR A 458 -5.35 -16.20 -8.75
C THR A 458 -4.17 -17.15 -8.53
N ILE A 459 -4.37 -18.21 -7.73
CA ILE A 459 -3.35 -19.23 -7.45
C ILE A 459 -2.90 -19.89 -8.75
N ARG A 460 -3.83 -20.23 -9.64
CA ARG A 460 -3.55 -20.84 -10.94
C ARG A 460 -2.71 -19.91 -11.81
N LEU A 461 -3.07 -18.63 -11.90
CA LEU A 461 -2.36 -17.63 -12.70
C LEU A 461 -0.93 -17.43 -12.21
N ILE A 462 -0.73 -17.30 -10.90
CA ILE A 462 0.62 -17.16 -10.29
C ILE A 462 1.46 -18.42 -10.55
N ALA A 463 0.90 -19.61 -10.34
CA ALA A 463 1.60 -20.87 -10.57
C ALA A 463 1.99 -21.05 -12.05
N ASN A 464 1.10 -20.68 -12.98
CA ASN A 464 1.38 -20.72 -14.41
C ASN A 464 2.49 -19.74 -14.81
N ALA A 465 2.48 -18.51 -14.29
CA ALA A 465 3.54 -17.53 -14.56
C ALA A 465 4.93 -18.03 -14.16
N VAL A 466 5.04 -18.74 -13.03
CA VAL A 466 6.29 -19.38 -12.59
C VAL A 466 6.68 -20.55 -13.49
N ARG A 467 5.71 -21.40 -13.87
CA ARG A 467 5.95 -22.57 -14.73
C ARG A 467 6.38 -22.18 -16.13
N GLU A 468 5.76 -21.16 -16.70
CA GLU A 468 5.94 -20.69 -18.07
C GLU A 468 6.97 -19.56 -18.19
N LYS A 469 7.78 -19.34 -17.14
CA LYS A 469 8.82 -18.31 -17.14
C LYS A 469 9.67 -18.38 -18.41
N VAL A 470 9.73 -17.25 -19.12
CA VAL A 470 10.36 -17.17 -20.44
C VAL A 470 11.86 -17.49 -20.33
N LYS A 471 12.33 -18.35 -21.24
CA LYS A 471 13.75 -18.70 -21.40
C LYS A 471 14.19 -18.34 -22.80
N TYR A 472 15.24 -17.55 -22.90
CA TYR A 472 15.82 -17.13 -24.16
C TYR A 472 17.07 -17.96 -24.50
N LYS A 473 17.33 -18.17 -25.79
CA LYS A 473 18.55 -18.87 -26.21
C LYS A 473 19.76 -17.96 -26.03
N LYS A 474 20.87 -18.52 -25.56
CA LYS A 474 22.11 -17.75 -25.32
C LYS A 474 22.60 -16.96 -26.54
N GLY A 475 22.42 -17.50 -27.75
CA GLY A 475 22.81 -16.82 -28.99
C GLY A 475 21.96 -15.58 -29.29
N GLU A 476 20.64 -15.66 -29.09
CA GLU A 476 19.70 -14.54 -29.29
C GLU A 476 19.96 -13.43 -28.27
N VAL A 477 20.18 -13.80 -27.00
CA VAL A 477 20.54 -12.84 -25.94
C VAL A 477 21.85 -12.12 -26.27
N LYS A 478 22.88 -12.86 -26.73
CA LYS A 478 24.17 -12.26 -27.10
C LYS A 478 24.01 -11.25 -28.24
N GLN A 479 23.22 -11.57 -29.26
CA GLN A 479 22.94 -10.65 -30.37
C GLN A 479 22.20 -9.39 -29.90
N ALA A 480 21.22 -9.53 -29.00
CA ALA A 480 20.49 -8.39 -28.45
C ALA A 480 21.40 -7.48 -27.60
N VAL A 481 22.30 -8.05 -26.80
CA VAL A 481 23.30 -7.29 -26.02
C VAL A 481 24.31 -6.58 -26.94
N GLU A 482 24.86 -7.26 -27.95
CA GLU A 482 25.76 -6.64 -28.94
C GLU A 482 25.07 -5.52 -29.75
N LYS A 483 23.75 -5.60 -29.92
CA LYS A 483 22.95 -4.56 -30.55
C LYS A 483 22.71 -3.38 -29.60
N LEU A 484 22.47 -3.64 -28.31
CA LEU A 484 22.39 -2.60 -27.28
C LEU A 484 23.63 -1.71 -27.27
N ASP A 485 24.81 -2.30 -27.30
CA ASP A 485 26.10 -1.57 -27.28
C ASP A 485 26.24 -0.57 -28.44
N LYS A 486 25.50 -0.78 -29.54
CA LYS A 486 25.52 0.08 -30.73
C LYS A 486 24.44 1.16 -30.74
N CYS A 487 23.42 1.04 -29.89
CA CYS A 487 22.27 1.93 -29.87
C CYS A 487 22.03 2.56 -28.48
N TYR A 488 23.03 2.48 -27.60
CA TYR A 488 22.97 3.03 -26.26
C TYR A 488 23.13 4.57 -26.28
N ASN A 489 22.35 5.25 -25.43
CA ASN A 489 22.34 6.70 -25.34
C ASN A 489 23.55 7.25 -24.56
N ILE A 490 24.55 7.70 -25.32
CA ILE A 490 25.78 8.28 -24.80
C ILE A 490 25.51 9.53 -23.92
N LEU A 491 24.43 10.29 -24.17
CA LEU A 491 24.06 11.48 -23.38
C LEU A 491 23.63 11.17 -21.94
N ASN A 492 23.34 9.91 -21.65
CA ASN A 492 22.96 9.43 -20.33
C ASN A 492 24.00 8.46 -19.74
N ASP A 493 25.16 8.31 -20.38
CA ASP A 493 26.29 7.52 -19.89
C ASP A 493 27.27 8.40 -19.11
N PRO A 494 27.44 8.23 -17.79
CA PRO A 494 28.37 9.02 -16.99
C PRO A 494 29.84 8.92 -17.44
N ARG A 495 30.18 7.91 -18.23
CA ARG A 495 31.52 7.74 -18.80
C ARG A 495 31.77 8.69 -19.96
N SER A 496 30.74 9.17 -20.64
CA SER A 496 30.87 9.98 -21.85
C SER A 496 31.20 11.44 -21.58
N GLU A 497 31.93 12.07 -22.49
CA GLU A 497 32.21 13.51 -22.41
C GLU A 497 30.96 14.34 -22.64
N GLU A 498 30.02 13.86 -23.45
CA GLU A 498 28.75 14.51 -23.71
C GLU A 498 27.86 14.58 -22.45
N TYR A 499 27.84 13.51 -21.64
CA TYR A 499 27.14 13.52 -20.35
C TYR A 499 27.76 14.54 -19.39
N LYS A 500 29.10 14.53 -19.26
CA LYS A 500 29.82 15.46 -18.39
C LYS A 500 29.54 16.91 -18.78
N LYS A 501 29.55 17.20 -20.09
CA LYS A 501 29.21 18.52 -20.63
C LYS A 501 27.76 18.92 -20.30
N LYS A 502 26.79 18.02 -20.55
CA LYS A 502 25.37 18.25 -20.24
C LYS A 502 25.15 18.53 -18.74
N ARG A 503 25.80 17.78 -17.86
CA ARG A 503 25.73 17.99 -16.40
C ARG A 503 26.35 19.32 -15.98
N PHE A 504 27.48 19.70 -16.58
CA PHE A 504 28.13 20.98 -16.33
C PHE A 504 27.25 22.17 -16.74
N GLU A 505 26.61 22.11 -17.92
CA GLU A 505 25.67 23.13 -18.39
C GLU A 505 24.44 23.25 -17.47
N GLN A 506 23.90 22.12 -16.99
CA GLN A 506 22.81 22.12 -16.01
C GLN A 506 23.24 22.78 -14.69
N PHE A 507 24.43 22.44 -14.18
CA PHE A 507 24.95 23.03 -12.95
C PHE A 507 25.12 24.55 -13.09
N GLN A 508 25.72 25.03 -14.20
CA GLN A 508 25.85 26.46 -14.48
C GLN A 508 24.48 27.16 -14.51
N SER A 509 23.47 26.55 -15.12
CA SER A 509 22.12 27.15 -15.15
C SER A 509 21.48 27.30 -13.76
N ILE A 510 21.74 26.38 -12.84
CA ILE A 510 21.27 26.43 -11.46
C ILE A 510 22.03 27.52 -10.70
N THR A 511 23.36 27.55 -10.80
CA THR A 511 24.19 28.58 -10.15
C THR A 511 23.83 29.98 -10.65
N ASP A 512 23.59 30.14 -11.95
CA ASP A 512 23.16 31.42 -12.54
C ASP A 512 21.75 31.83 -12.07
N TYR A 513 20.86 30.86 -11.84
CA TYR A 513 19.54 31.10 -11.27
C TYR A 513 19.64 31.55 -9.81
N GLU A 514 20.41 30.83 -8.99
CA GLU A 514 20.66 31.14 -7.59
C GLU A 514 21.31 32.52 -7.43
N ALA A 515 22.35 32.82 -8.21
CA ALA A 515 23.03 34.12 -8.20
C ALA A 515 22.12 35.30 -8.60
N LYS A 516 21.02 35.05 -9.33
CA LYS A 516 20.04 36.07 -9.73
C LYS A 516 18.87 36.24 -8.75
N HIS A 517 18.56 35.23 -7.93
CA HIS A 517 17.29 35.16 -7.19
C HIS A 517 17.45 34.92 -5.68
N LEU A 518 18.65 34.61 -5.20
CA LEU A 518 18.95 34.54 -3.77
C LEU A 518 19.76 35.79 -3.37
N PRO A 519 19.36 36.50 -2.29
CA PRO A 519 19.97 37.74 -1.83
C PRO A 519 21.39 37.59 -1.29
#